data_AF-A0A818MMY3-F1
#
_entry.id   AF-A0A818MMY3-F1
#
_cell.length_a   1.000
_cell.length_b   1.000
_cell.length_c   1.000
_cell.angle_alpha   90.00
_cell.angle_beta   90.00
_cell.angle_gamma   90.00
#
_symmetry.space_group_name_H-M   'P 1'
#
loop_
_entity.id
_entity.type
_entity.pdbx_description
1 polymer ?
#
loop_
_entity_poly.entity_id
_entity_poly.type
_entity_poly.pdbx_seq_one_letter_code
_entity_poly.pdbx_strand_id
1 'polypeptide(L)'
;KVIKMKRSFEEKDDLCEKIALSCYNKYNELHSRGKPSSNEWTHLAAFVSVNEFNQIDVISIGTGTKCLSGDIKQSERQGCLLHDSHAEVIARRALLKFFYQEIINDNNKILIKQDKYKYNLNKSIRLYMFISYPPCGEAAFLADPLKRPKFEHKSLNSNQIEKQLYLKPGKGHPTTSLSCTNKINRWIYQGIEGTLLNQFIEKPIQLTGLIINTDKDLSSIFPNVDVYCVNQKFEDGPSLERIRPCSMSIAWWLYLPLSSAIVTVDGYSLGLTKKNRHKQEYASPLAKSSLFKLYLKI
;
A
#
# COMPACT_ATOMS: atom_id res chain seq x y z
N LYS A 1 -34.42 13.32 11.10
CA LYS A 1 -33.44 12.22 10.89
C LYS A 1 -32.87 12.20 9.46
N VAL A 2 -33.70 12.26 8.40
CA VAL A 2 -33.25 12.20 6.98
C VAL A 2 -32.29 13.33 6.58
N ILE A 3 -32.56 14.59 6.97
CA ILE A 3 -31.70 15.74 6.62
C ILE A 3 -30.31 15.66 7.28
N LYS A 4 -30.26 15.16 8.53
CA LYS A 4 -29.00 14.96 9.27
C LYS A 4 -28.16 13.82 8.68
N MET A 5 -28.81 12.75 8.20
CA MET A 5 -28.16 11.64 7.49
C MET A 5 -27.61 12.06 6.12
N LYS A 6 -28.38 12.80 5.31
CA LYS A 6 -27.91 13.30 4.01
C LYS A 6 -26.67 14.19 4.16
N ARG A 7 -26.70 15.14 5.10
CA ARG A 7 -25.56 16.04 5.37
C ARG A 7 -24.31 15.29 5.83
N SER A 8 -24.46 14.27 6.68
CA SER A 8 -23.33 13.43 7.10
C SER A 8 -22.76 12.52 6.00
N PHE A 9 -23.53 12.25 4.95
CA PHE A 9 -23.10 11.47 3.80
C PHE A 9 -22.34 12.37 2.81
N GLU A 10 -22.89 13.55 2.50
CA GLU A 10 -22.24 14.57 1.66
C GLU A 10 -20.90 15.07 2.26
N GLU A 11 -20.84 15.30 3.57
CA GLU A 11 -19.59 15.68 4.25
C GLU A 11 -18.52 14.57 4.23
N LYS A 12 -18.93 13.29 4.18
CA LYS A 12 -18.00 12.15 4.09
C LYS A 12 -17.45 11.97 2.69
N ASP A 13 -18.29 12.15 1.67
CA ASP A 13 -17.86 12.05 0.27
C ASP A 13 -16.85 13.16 -0.07
N ASP A 14 -17.12 14.41 0.36
CA ASP A 14 -16.18 15.54 0.21
C ASP A 14 -14.82 15.29 0.91
N LEU A 15 -14.83 14.69 2.12
CA LEU A 15 -13.59 14.33 2.80
C LEU A 15 -12.79 13.28 2.01
N CYS A 16 -13.45 12.28 1.44
CA CYS A 16 -12.78 11.22 0.67
C CYS A 16 -12.13 11.77 -0.60
N GLU A 17 -12.80 12.70 -1.29
CA GLU A 17 -12.23 13.41 -2.44
C GLU A 17 -11.01 14.26 -2.04
N LYS A 18 -11.09 15.00 -0.92
CA LYS A 18 -9.96 15.77 -0.39
C LYS A 18 -8.76 14.89 -0.02
N ILE A 19 -9.01 13.70 0.53
CA ILE A 19 -7.96 12.72 0.82
C ILE A 19 -7.30 12.24 -0.48
N ALA A 20 -8.09 11.87 -1.49
CA ALA A 20 -7.56 11.44 -2.80
C ALA A 20 -6.69 12.54 -3.44
N LEU A 21 -7.19 13.78 -3.46
CA LEU A 21 -6.45 14.93 -3.99
C LEU A 21 -5.15 15.20 -3.21
N SER A 22 -5.19 15.08 -1.88
CA SER A 22 -4.00 15.24 -1.02
C SER A 22 -2.94 14.17 -1.31
N CYS A 23 -3.35 12.93 -1.60
CA CYS A 23 -2.44 11.86 -2.00
C CYS A 23 -1.79 12.16 -3.37
N TYR A 24 -2.56 12.64 -4.34
CA TYR A 24 -2.04 13.03 -5.65
C TYR A 24 -1.11 14.24 -5.57
N ASN A 25 -1.46 15.27 -4.81
CA ASN A 25 -0.63 16.44 -4.60
C ASN A 25 0.70 16.05 -3.94
N LYS A 26 0.67 15.22 -2.89
CA LYS A 26 1.88 14.73 -2.24
C LYS A 26 2.75 13.90 -3.20
N TYR A 27 2.15 13.07 -4.05
CA TYR A 27 2.87 12.35 -5.10
C TYR A 27 3.52 13.31 -6.12
N ASN A 28 2.82 14.38 -6.50
CA ASN A 28 3.32 15.37 -7.45
C ASN A 28 4.53 16.14 -6.90
N GLU A 29 4.57 16.41 -5.60
CA GLU A 29 5.72 17.01 -4.90
C GLU A 29 6.98 16.12 -4.89
N LEU A 30 6.84 14.80 -5.04
CA LEU A 30 8.00 13.90 -5.12
C LEU A 30 8.81 14.18 -6.38
N HIS A 31 10.12 13.95 -6.29
CA HIS A 31 11.01 14.09 -7.44
C HIS A 31 10.55 13.25 -8.64
N SER A 32 10.88 13.69 -9.86
CA SER A 32 10.47 13.02 -11.09
C SER A 32 11.09 11.63 -11.27
N ARG A 33 12.23 11.34 -10.64
CA ARG A 33 12.91 10.04 -10.76
C ARG A 33 11.98 8.92 -10.27
N GLY A 34 11.78 7.91 -11.12
CA GLY A 34 10.90 6.76 -10.83
C GLY A 34 9.45 6.96 -11.26
N LYS A 35 9.03 8.17 -11.65
CA LYS A 35 7.70 8.40 -12.21
C LYS A 35 7.61 7.85 -13.64
N PRO A 36 6.41 7.49 -14.12
CA PRO A 36 6.22 6.95 -15.47
C PRO A 36 6.67 7.93 -16.57
N SER A 37 7.21 7.41 -17.67
CA SER A 37 7.33 8.19 -18.92
C SER A 37 5.95 8.44 -19.55
N SER A 38 5.89 9.27 -20.62
CA SER A 38 4.62 9.69 -21.25
C SER A 38 3.71 8.54 -21.71
N ASN A 39 4.28 7.40 -22.12
CA ASN A 39 3.54 6.21 -22.53
C ASN A 39 3.38 5.16 -21.41
N GLU A 40 3.94 5.43 -20.23
CA GLU A 40 3.86 4.56 -19.07
C GLU A 40 2.80 5.03 -18.08
N TRP A 41 2.27 4.10 -17.28
CA TRP A 41 1.38 4.38 -16.16
C TRP A 41 1.82 3.65 -14.89
N THR A 42 1.34 4.11 -13.74
CA THR A 42 1.48 3.43 -12.45
C THR A 42 0.18 3.48 -11.67
N HIS A 43 0.16 2.76 -10.55
CA HIS A 43 -0.86 2.94 -9.52
C HIS A 43 -0.22 3.63 -8.33
N LEU A 44 -1.05 4.30 -7.53
CA LEU A 44 -0.68 4.98 -6.31
C LEU A 44 -1.52 4.41 -5.18
N ALA A 45 -0.89 4.18 -4.04
CA ALA A 45 -1.58 3.93 -2.78
C ALA A 45 -0.94 4.76 -1.68
N ALA A 46 -1.72 5.09 -0.66
CA ALA A 46 -1.25 5.89 0.46
C ALA A 46 -1.96 5.51 1.76
N PHE A 47 -1.29 5.74 2.88
CA PHE A 47 -1.92 5.74 4.19
C PHE A 47 -2.00 7.17 4.69
N VAL A 48 -3.15 7.55 5.23
CA VAL A 48 -3.49 8.94 5.52
C VAL A 48 -4.12 9.02 6.90
N SER A 49 -3.62 9.90 7.76
CA SER A 49 -4.29 10.20 9.02
C SER A 49 -5.15 11.44 8.88
N VAL A 50 -6.34 11.40 9.47
CA VAL A 50 -7.25 12.53 9.57
C VAL A 50 -7.56 12.78 11.03
N ASN A 51 -7.28 13.99 11.53
CA ASN A 51 -7.58 14.34 12.93
C ASN A 51 -9.06 14.72 13.13
N GLU A 52 -9.41 15.11 14.36
CA GLU A 52 -10.75 15.57 14.74
C GLU A 52 -11.21 16.86 14.02
N PHE A 53 -10.26 17.66 13.51
CA PHE A 53 -10.52 18.88 12.74
C PHE A 53 -10.56 18.64 11.23
N ASN A 54 -10.62 17.38 10.78
CA ASN A 54 -10.53 17.00 9.36
C ASN A 54 -9.23 17.45 8.66
N GLN A 55 -8.16 17.72 9.42
CA GLN A 55 -6.84 17.96 8.83
C GLN A 55 -6.25 16.64 8.34
N ILE A 56 -5.78 16.65 7.10
CA ILE A 56 -5.30 15.48 6.37
C ILE A 56 -3.77 15.48 6.35
N ASP A 57 -3.16 14.42 6.88
CA ASP A 57 -1.72 14.17 6.78
C ASP A 57 -1.49 12.87 5.98
N VAL A 58 -0.78 12.97 4.85
CA VAL A 58 -0.35 11.78 4.09
C VAL A 58 0.88 11.19 4.79
N ILE A 59 0.75 9.97 5.29
CA ILE A 59 1.75 9.31 6.15
C ILE A 59 2.73 8.48 5.35
N SER A 60 2.23 7.76 4.35
CA SER A 60 3.08 7.03 3.42
C SER A 60 2.46 6.94 2.04
N ILE A 61 3.33 6.81 1.05
CA ILE A 61 3.01 6.65 -0.36
C ILE A 61 3.76 5.44 -0.91
N GLY A 62 3.10 4.71 -1.79
CA GLY A 62 3.71 3.72 -2.66
C GLY A 62 3.15 3.81 -4.07
N THR A 63 4.02 3.65 -5.07
CA THR A 63 3.61 3.38 -6.46
C THR A 63 4.13 2.05 -6.94
N GLY A 64 3.54 1.56 -8.03
CA GLY A 64 4.06 0.40 -8.75
C GLY A 64 3.01 -0.67 -9.04
N THR A 65 3.37 -1.58 -9.94
CA THR A 65 2.46 -2.55 -10.57
C THR A 65 3.10 -3.93 -10.76
N LYS A 66 4.35 -4.10 -10.31
CA LYS A 66 5.17 -5.26 -10.64
C LYS A 66 5.33 -6.18 -9.44
N CYS A 67 5.34 -7.48 -9.70
CA CYS A 67 5.71 -8.52 -8.76
C CYS A 67 6.76 -9.40 -9.40
N LEU A 68 7.68 -9.92 -8.59
CA LEU A 68 8.74 -10.81 -9.05
C LEU A 68 8.21 -12.17 -9.48
N SER A 69 8.97 -12.84 -10.35
CA SER A 69 8.72 -14.21 -10.83
C SER A 69 8.82 -15.24 -9.70
N GLY A 70 8.05 -16.33 -9.80
CA GLY A 70 8.07 -17.44 -8.84
C GLY A 70 9.43 -18.13 -8.69
N ASP A 71 10.24 -18.14 -9.74
CA ASP A 71 11.54 -18.82 -9.74
C ASP A 71 12.63 -18.08 -8.95
N ILE A 72 12.36 -16.85 -8.52
CA ILE A 72 13.32 -16.07 -7.74
C ILE A 72 13.35 -16.60 -6.30
N LYS A 73 14.37 -17.39 -5.99
CA LYS A 73 14.63 -17.90 -4.64
C LYS A 73 14.96 -16.78 -3.66
N GLN A 74 13.97 -16.40 -2.84
CA GLN A 74 14.14 -15.35 -1.83
C GLN A 74 15.13 -15.70 -0.71
N SER A 75 15.18 -16.98 -0.31
CA SER A 75 16.08 -17.47 0.74
C SER A 75 17.55 -17.14 0.42
N GLU A 76 17.90 -17.15 -0.87
CA GLU A 76 19.25 -16.85 -1.36
C GLU A 76 19.57 -15.34 -1.40
N ARG A 77 18.60 -14.47 -1.08
CA ARG A 77 18.75 -13.01 -1.16
C ARG A 77 18.84 -12.33 0.20
N GLN A 78 18.95 -13.09 1.29
CA GLN A 78 19.14 -12.59 2.67
C GLN A 78 18.16 -11.47 3.09
N GLY A 79 16.93 -11.52 2.57
CA GLY A 79 15.90 -10.50 2.85
C GLY A 79 16.12 -9.13 2.19
N CYS A 80 17.09 -8.99 1.28
CA CYS A 80 17.43 -7.74 0.59
C CYS A 80 16.47 -7.37 -0.55
N LEU A 81 15.67 -8.33 -1.02
CA LEU A 81 14.84 -8.21 -2.21
C LEU A 81 13.37 -7.94 -1.87
N LEU A 82 12.77 -6.94 -2.53
CA LEU A 82 11.32 -6.72 -2.51
C LEU A 82 10.65 -7.62 -3.53
N HIS A 83 9.82 -8.53 -3.06
CA HIS A 83 9.14 -9.48 -3.93
C HIS A 83 7.90 -8.89 -4.63
N ASP A 84 7.20 -8.00 -3.95
CA ASP A 84 5.97 -7.39 -4.44
C ASP A 84 6.10 -5.87 -4.34
N SER A 85 6.10 -5.24 -5.50
CA SER A 85 6.25 -3.80 -5.71
C SER A 85 4.96 -3.17 -6.24
N HIS A 86 3.80 -3.75 -5.91
CA HIS A 86 2.54 -3.07 -6.11
C HIS A 86 2.38 -1.91 -5.12
N ALA A 87 1.72 -0.84 -5.58
CA ALA A 87 1.52 0.41 -4.86
C ALA A 87 1.08 0.21 -3.40
N GLU A 88 0.07 -0.63 -3.17
CA GLU A 88 -0.53 -0.92 -1.87
C GLU A 88 0.49 -1.56 -0.91
N VAL A 89 1.31 -2.46 -1.43
CA VAL A 89 2.33 -3.18 -0.66
C VAL A 89 3.48 -2.22 -0.33
N ILE A 90 3.92 -1.42 -1.30
CA ILE A 90 4.99 -0.44 -1.10
C ILE A 90 4.56 0.62 -0.08
N ALA A 91 3.34 1.16 -0.21
CA ALA A 91 2.78 2.15 0.72
C ALA A 91 2.74 1.60 2.16
N ARG A 92 2.32 0.34 2.33
CA ARG A 92 2.32 -0.31 3.65
C ARG A 92 3.74 -0.48 4.19
N ARG A 93 4.70 -0.92 3.38
CA ARG A 93 6.10 -1.07 3.84
C ARG A 93 6.71 0.27 4.25
N ALA A 94 6.36 1.34 3.54
CA ALA A 94 6.73 2.70 3.91
C ALA A 94 6.03 3.15 5.22
N LEU A 95 4.77 2.77 5.44
CA LEU A 95 4.10 2.99 6.73
C LEU A 95 4.82 2.29 7.88
N LEU A 96 5.32 1.06 7.68
CA LEU A 96 6.08 0.38 8.73
C LEU A 96 7.38 1.13 9.07
N LYS A 97 8.05 1.75 8.08
CA LYS A 97 9.22 2.62 8.34
C LYS A 97 8.85 3.80 9.23
N PHE A 98 7.73 4.44 8.93
CA PHE A 98 7.18 5.51 9.74
C PHE A 98 6.90 5.03 11.18
N PHE A 99 6.21 3.90 11.38
CA PHE A 99 5.94 3.36 12.72
C PHE A 99 7.20 3.01 13.51
N TYR A 100 8.20 2.41 12.88
CA TYR A 100 9.49 2.17 13.56
C TYR A 100 10.14 3.48 14.00
N GLN A 101 10.08 4.54 13.18
CA GLN A 101 10.63 5.84 13.53
C GLN A 101 9.82 6.54 14.63
N GLU A 102 8.49 6.40 14.65
CA GLU A 102 7.64 6.86 15.75
C GLU A 102 8.12 6.30 17.09
N ILE A 103 8.37 4.99 17.13
CA ILE A 103 8.78 4.28 18.35
C ILE A 103 10.23 4.62 18.75
N ILE A 104 11.17 4.51 17.80
CA ILE A 104 12.60 4.72 18.08
C ILE A 104 12.89 6.15 18.53
N ASN A 105 12.19 7.13 17.95
CA ASN A 105 12.40 8.55 18.24
C ASN A 105 11.43 9.11 19.28
N ASP A 106 10.50 8.30 19.80
CA ASP A 106 9.45 8.70 20.75
C ASP A 106 8.64 9.92 20.27
N ASN A 107 8.31 9.96 18.97
CA ASN A 107 7.68 11.13 18.33
C ASN A 107 6.20 11.31 18.72
N ASN A 108 5.51 10.24 19.10
CA ASN A 108 4.12 10.24 19.58
C ASN A 108 3.09 10.99 18.70
N LYS A 109 3.28 11.04 17.36
CA LYS A 109 2.34 11.72 16.45
C LYS A 109 1.11 10.85 16.17
N ILE A 110 1.34 9.59 15.81
CA ILE A 110 0.32 8.61 15.42
C ILE A 110 0.30 7.43 16.38
N LEU A 111 1.46 6.98 16.87
CA LEU A 111 1.56 5.93 17.86
C LEU A 111 1.83 6.55 19.22
N ILE A 112 0.89 6.41 20.16
CA ILE A 112 0.99 6.97 21.51
C ILE A 112 1.50 5.89 22.45
N LYS A 113 2.65 6.17 23.08
CA LYS A 113 3.23 5.32 24.13
C LYS A 113 2.28 5.22 25.32
N GLN A 114 1.98 3.99 25.75
CA GLN A 114 1.17 3.69 26.93
C GLN A 114 2.04 3.26 28.10
N ASP A 115 3.04 2.43 27.82
CA ASP A 115 4.00 1.89 28.78
C ASP A 115 5.35 1.64 28.08
N LYS A 116 6.33 1.11 28.80
CA LYS A 116 7.62 0.69 28.28
C LYS A 116 7.42 -0.31 27.14
N TYR A 117 7.71 0.15 25.92
CA TYR A 117 7.57 -0.62 24.67
C TYR A 117 6.12 -0.99 24.28
N LYS A 118 5.11 -0.33 24.85
CA LYS A 118 3.70 -0.54 24.47
C LYS A 118 3.10 0.74 23.91
N TYR A 119 2.52 0.63 22.72
CA TYR A 119 1.98 1.74 21.94
C TYR A 119 0.56 1.41 21.47
N ASN A 120 -0.25 2.46 21.32
CA ASN A 120 -1.56 2.40 20.69
C ASN A 120 -1.65 3.42 19.56
N LEU A 121 -2.52 3.15 18.58
CA LEU A 121 -2.93 4.18 17.64
C LEU A 121 -3.58 5.35 18.42
N ASN A 122 -3.21 6.58 18.09
CA ASN A 122 -3.83 7.78 18.64
C ASN A 122 -5.35 7.74 18.39
N LYS A 123 -6.16 7.82 19.45
CA LYS A 123 -7.62 7.72 19.32
C LYS A 123 -8.25 8.95 18.67
N SER A 124 -7.53 10.08 18.65
CA SER A 124 -7.99 11.33 18.03
C SER A 124 -7.73 11.38 16.52
N ILE A 125 -7.16 10.33 15.93
CA ILE A 125 -6.98 10.23 14.48
C ILE A 125 -7.77 9.07 13.90
N ARG A 126 -8.17 9.25 12.65
CA ARG A 126 -8.71 8.22 11.77
C ARG A 126 -7.68 7.87 10.73
N LEU A 127 -7.41 6.58 10.53
CA LEU A 127 -6.40 6.11 9.59
C LEU A 127 -7.07 5.51 8.37
N TYR A 128 -6.89 6.16 7.22
CA TYR A 128 -7.44 5.72 5.95
C TYR A 128 -6.35 5.12 5.06
N MET A 129 -6.74 4.20 4.19
CA MET A 129 -5.93 3.77 3.06
C MET A 129 -6.57 4.26 1.77
N PHE A 130 -5.80 4.95 0.94
CA PHE A 130 -6.22 5.39 -0.39
C PHE A 130 -5.56 4.53 -1.48
N ILE A 131 -6.31 4.19 -2.54
CA ILE A 131 -5.79 3.46 -3.72
C ILE A 131 -6.35 4.09 -4.99
N SER A 132 -5.46 4.49 -5.92
CA SER A 132 -5.84 5.18 -7.16
C SER A 132 -6.45 4.30 -8.25
N TYR A 133 -6.52 2.99 -8.02
CA TYR A 133 -7.15 2.01 -8.88
C TYR A 133 -7.55 0.77 -8.06
N PRO A 134 -8.63 0.05 -8.40
CA PRO A 134 -9.02 -1.18 -7.70
C PRO A 134 -7.86 -2.18 -7.53
N PRO A 135 -7.61 -2.68 -6.31
CA PRO A 135 -6.46 -3.55 -6.04
C PRO A 135 -6.59 -4.87 -6.83
N CYS A 136 -5.45 -5.42 -7.26
CA CYS A 136 -5.49 -6.65 -8.07
C CYS A 136 -6.14 -7.83 -7.32
N GLY A 137 -6.71 -8.77 -8.09
CA GLY A 137 -7.57 -9.84 -7.58
C GLY A 137 -9.05 -9.52 -7.78
N GLU A 138 -9.89 -10.00 -6.88
CA GLU A 138 -11.36 -9.90 -6.97
C GLU A 138 -11.88 -8.47 -7.18
N ALA A 139 -11.31 -7.48 -6.48
CA ALA A 139 -11.73 -6.09 -6.61
C ALA A 139 -11.52 -5.55 -8.04
N ALA A 140 -10.35 -5.80 -8.64
CA ALA A 140 -10.08 -5.41 -10.02
C ALA A 140 -10.97 -6.16 -11.04
N PHE A 141 -11.31 -7.42 -10.78
CA PHE A 141 -12.19 -8.22 -11.65
C PHE A 141 -13.66 -7.82 -11.58
N LEU A 142 -14.09 -7.28 -10.45
CA LEU A 142 -15.42 -6.70 -10.28
C LEU A 142 -15.48 -5.31 -10.93
N ALA A 143 -14.42 -4.51 -10.77
CA ALA A 143 -14.34 -3.17 -11.35
C ALA A 143 -14.19 -3.16 -12.87
N ASP A 144 -13.42 -4.10 -13.41
CA ASP A 144 -13.16 -4.23 -14.85
C ASP A 144 -13.34 -5.70 -15.28
N PRO A 145 -14.56 -6.10 -15.69
CA PRO A 145 -14.85 -7.48 -16.08
C PRO A 145 -14.03 -7.98 -17.26
N LEU A 146 -13.48 -7.10 -18.11
CA LEU A 146 -12.63 -7.47 -19.24
C LEU A 146 -11.24 -7.96 -18.78
N LYS A 147 -10.83 -7.59 -17.56
CA LYS A 147 -9.60 -8.08 -16.92
C LYS A 147 -9.78 -9.42 -16.19
N ARG A 148 -10.98 -10.02 -16.21
CA ARG A 148 -11.16 -11.36 -15.64
C ARG A 148 -10.25 -12.36 -16.37
N PRO A 149 -9.50 -13.19 -15.65
CA PRO A 149 -8.64 -14.17 -16.29
C PRO A 149 -9.50 -15.17 -17.05
N LYS A 150 -9.13 -15.49 -18.29
CA LYS A 150 -9.76 -16.53 -19.10
C LYS A 150 -9.44 -17.96 -18.62
N PHE A 151 -9.37 -18.23 -17.30
CA PHE A 151 -9.05 -19.53 -16.64
C PHE A 151 -7.60 -19.80 -16.14
N GLU A 152 -6.73 -18.81 -15.92
CA GLU A 152 -5.34 -19.10 -15.44
C GLU A 152 -4.88 -18.44 -14.12
N HIS A 153 -5.79 -17.95 -13.27
CA HIS A 153 -5.42 -17.83 -11.86
C HIS A 153 -5.79 -19.14 -11.16
N LYS A 154 -4.79 -19.96 -10.83
CA LYS A 154 -5.01 -21.15 -9.99
C LYS A 154 -5.64 -20.70 -8.68
N SER A 155 -6.93 -20.97 -8.53
CA SER A 155 -7.57 -21.01 -7.22
C SER A 155 -6.80 -22.02 -6.37
N LEU A 156 -6.34 -21.63 -5.20
CA LEU A 156 -5.74 -22.58 -4.26
C LEU A 156 -6.78 -23.60 -3.76
N ASN A 157 -8.07 -23.31 -3.91
CA ASN A 157 -9.19 -24.18 -3.57
C ASN A 157 -10.04 -24.41 -4.84
N SER A 158 -9.81 -25.50 -5.56
CA SER A 158 -10.61 -25.84 -6.75
C SER A 158 -11.99 -26.42 -6.42
N ASN A 159 -12.29 -26.70 -5.14
CA ASN A 159 -13.39 -27.60 -4.78
C ASN A 159 -14.51 -27.00 -3.89
N GLN A 160 -14.57 -25.70 -3.60
CA GLN A 160 -15.70 -25.10 -2.88
C GLN A 160 -16.03 -23.69 -3.37
N ILE A 161 -17.31 -23.32 -3.29
CA ILE A 161 -17.95 -22.04 -3.67
C ILE A 161 -17.46 -20.85 -2.79
N GLU A 162 -16.40 -21.02 -2.01
CA GLU A 162 -15.85 -20.02 -1.11
C GLU A 162 -14.88 -19.06 -1.81
N LYS A 163 -14.84 -17.81 -1.31
CA LYS A 163 -14.05 -16.67 -1.81
C LYS A 163 -12.68 -17.09 -2.34
N GLN A 164 -12.45 -16.84 -3.63
CA GLN A 164 -11.28 -17.32 -4.35
C GLN A 164 -10.02 -16.55 -3.94
N LEU A 165 -8.98 -17.26 -3.48
CA LEU A 165 -7.66 -16.67 -3.30
C LEU A 165 -6.97 -16.55 -4.65
N TYR A 166 -6.51 -15.35 -4.99
CA TYR A 166 -5.81 -15.08 -6.24
C TYR A 166 -4.33 -14.88 -5.99
N LEU A 167 -3.51 -15.60 -6.77
CA LEU A 167 -2.08 -15.35 -6.88
C LEU A 167 -1.79 -14.31 -7.96
N LYS A 168 -0.69 -13.58 -7.83
CA LYS A 168 -0.20 -12.71 -8.90
C LYS A 168 0.42 -13.56 -10.01
N PRO A 169 0.33 -13.14 -11.28
CA PRO A 169 0.88 -13.91 -12.39
C PRO A 169 2.41 -13.96 -12.37
N GLY A 170 3.09 -12.99 -11.74
CA GLY A 170 4.55 -12.89 -11.76
C GLY A 170 5.11 -12.46 -13.12
N LYS A 171 6.44 -12.37 -13.24
CA LYS A 171 7.11 -12.13 -14.52
C LYS A 171 7.51 -13.47 -15.15
N GLY A 172 6.63 -14.05 -15.96
CA GLY A 172 6.86 -15.34 -16.63
C GLY A 172 6.37 -16.52 -15.81
N HIS A 173 7.00 -16.80 -14.67
CA HIS A 173 6.58 -17.91 -13.81
C HIS A 173 5.63 -17.45 -12.68
N PRO A 174 4.51 -18.17 -12.46
CA PRO A 174 3.55 -17.87 -11.40
C PRO A 174 4.22 -17.70 -10.05
N THR A 175 3.91 -16.60 -9.38
CA THR A 175 4.46 -16.31 -8.06
C THR A 175 3.52 -16.80 -6.96
N THR A 176 4.07 -17.08 -5.78
CA THR A 176 3.28 -17.35 -4.56
C THR A 176 2.77 -16.08 -3.88
N SER A 177 3.00 -14.89 -4.46
CA SER A 177 2.39 -13.66 -3.94
C SER A 177 0.89 -13.66 -4.14
N LEU A 178 0.16 -13.56 -3.04
CA LEU A 178 -1.27 -13.25 -3.06
C LEU A 178 -1.54 -11.89 -3.73
N SER A 179 -2.74 -11.75 -4.25
CA SER A 179 -3.30 -10.51 -4.78
C SER A 179 -3.36 -9.41 -3.73
N CYS A 180 -3.39 -8.15 -4.17
CA CYS A 180 -3.52 -7.01 -3.26
C CYS A 180 -4.86 -7.05 -2.52
N THR A 181 -5.95 -7.47 -3.17
CA THR A 181 -7.26 -7.67 -2.53
C THR A 181 -7.16 -8.62 -1.33
N ASN A 182 -6.53 -9.80 -1.49
CA ASN A 182 -6.39 -10.74 -0.37
C ASN A 182 -5.45 -10.20 0.72
N LYS A 183 -4.40 -9.47 0.34
CA LYS A 183 -3.47 -8.85 1.31
C LYS A 183 -4.15 -7.75 2.13
N ILE A 184 -4.94 -6.88 1.50
CA ILE A 184 -5.67 -5.82 2.19
C ILE A 184 -6.69 -6.41 3.16
N ASN A 185 -7.48 -7.39 2.74
CA ASN A 185 -8.40 -8.11 3.64
C ASN A 185 -7.68 -8.73 4.85
N ARG A 186 -6.48 -9.30 4.64
CA ARG A 186 -5.64 -9.76 5.75
C ARG A 186 -5.21 -8.63 6.68
N TRP A 187 -4.83 -7.47 6.15
CA TRP A 187 -4.41 -6.32 6.98
C TRP A 187 -5.56 -5.70 7.75
N ILE A 188 -6.75 -5.62 7.16
CA ILE A 188 -7.98 -5.21 7.84
C ILE A 188 -8.23 -6.15 9.02
N TYR A 189 -8.18 -7.45 8.80
CA TYR A 189 -8.48 -8.42 9.87
C TYR A 189 -7.38 -8.49 10.95
N GLN A 190 -6.10 -8.54 10.57
CA GLN A 190 -4.98 -8.83 11.48
C GLN A 190 -4.27 -7.59 12.04
N GLY A 191 -4.52 -6.40 11.48
CA GLY A 191 -3.70 -5.21 11.70
C GLY A 191 -2.68 -4.98 10.59
N ILE A 192 -2.46 -3.70 10.27
CA ILE A 192 -1.56 -3.27 9.19
C ILE A 192 -0.08 -3.35 9.59
N GLU A 193 0.25 -3.33 10.88
CA GLU A 193 1.61 -3.28 11.44
C GLU A 193 2.43 -4.54 11.19
N GLY A 194 1.76 -5.70 11.12
CA GLY A 194 2.40 -7.00 10.95
C GLY A 194 3.15 -7.50 12.18
N THR A 195 3.59 -8.76 12.11
CA THR A 195 3.99 -9.56 13.28
C THR A 195 5.07 -8.94 14.16
N LEU A 196 6.13 -8.37 13.58
CA LEU A 196 7.25 -7.84 14.37
C LEU A 196 6.84 -6.61 15.19
N LEU A 197 6.13 -5.65 14.57
CA LEU A 197 5.65 -4.45 15.26
C LEU A 197 4.53 -4.77 16.25
N ASN A 198 3.69 -5.78 15.96
CA ASN A 198 2.61 -6.20 16.85
C ASN A 198 3.08 -6.62 18.26
N GLN A 199 4.37 -6.89 18.47
CA GLN A 199 4.92 -7.11 19.82
C GLN A 199 4.90 -5.84 20.69
N PHE A 200 4.96 -4.67 20.04
CA PHE A 200 4.98 -3.34 20.67
C PHE A 200 3.63 -2.62 20.59
N ILE A 201 2.71 -3.08 19.75
CA ILE A 201 1.37 -2.50 19.64
C ILE A 201 0.39 -3.30 20.50
N GLU A 202 -0.37 -2.65 21.40
CA GLU A 202 -1.29 -3.39 22.29
C GLU A 202 -2.54 -3.89 21.56
N LYS A 203 -3.02 -3.13 20.57
CA LYS A 203 -4.19 -3.46 19.77
C LYS A 203 -3.86 -3.36 18.27
N PRO A 204 -4.22 -4.36 17.45
CA PRO A 204 -3.98 -4.32 16.01
C PRO A 204 -4.39 -2.99 15.40
N ILE A 205 -3.55 -2.39 14.56
CA ILE A 205 -3.82 -1.08 13.98
C ILE A 205 -4.85 -1.26 12.86
N GLN A 206 -6.08 -0.79 13.15
CA GLN A 206 -7.22 -0.88 12.27
C GLN A 206 -7.32 0.34 11.35
N LEU A 207 -7.81 0.11 10.13
CA LEU A 207 -8.18 1.19 9.23
C LEU A 207 -9.58 1.69 9.58
N THR A 208 -9.76 3.00 9.54
CA THR A 208 -11.08 3.62 9.61
C THR A 208 -11.85 3.43 8.31
N GLY A 209 -11.16 3.47 7.16
CA GLY A 209 -11.80 3.35 5.86
C GLY A 209 -10.81 3.06 4.73
N LEU A 210 -11.32 2.44 3.68
CA LEU A 210 -10.62 2.19 2.43
C LEU A 210 -11.23 3.09 1.34
N ILE A 211 -10.44 3.99 0.79
CA ILE A 211 -10.86 4.91 -0.27
C ILE A 211 -10.26 4.43 -1.59
N ILE A 212 -11.11 4.11 -2.57
CA ILE A 212 -10.69 3.54 -3.86
C ILE A 212 -11.19 4.43 -4.98
N ASN A 213 -10.31 4.80 -5.89
CA ASN A 213 -10.67 5.54 -7.08
C ASN A 213 -11.30 4.60 -8.13
N THR A 214 -12.64 4.52 -8.14
CA THR A 214 -13.44 3.64 -9.01
C THR A 214 -14.90 4.08 -9.01
N ASP A 215 -15.62 3.72 -10.07
CA ASP A 215 -17.08 3.89 -10.19
C ASP A 215 -17.88 2.70 -9.65
N LYS A 216 -17.21 1.61 -9.21
CA LYS A 216 -17.86 0.40 -8.70
C LYS A 216 -17.80 0.34 -7.19
N ASP A 217 -18.93 0.00 -6.58
CA ASP A 217 -18.96 -0.34 -5.15
C ASP A 217 -18.21 -1.65 -4.90
N LEU A 218 -17.20 -1.59 -4.04
CA LEU A 218 -16.35 -2.72 -3.64
C LEU A 218 -16.56 -3.13 -2.18
N SER A 219 -17.60 -2.62 -1.50
CA SER A 219 -17.89 -2.89 -0.09
C SER A 219 -18.05 -4.39 0.20
N SER A 220 -18.65 -5.15 -0.72
CA SER A 220 -18.82 -6.61 -0.59
C SER A 220 -17.49 -7.38 -0.59
N ILE A 221 -16.43 -6.82 -1.20
CA ILE A 221 -15.10 -7.40 -1.27
C ILE A 221 -14.32 -7.18 0.04
N PHE A 222 -14.59 -6.07 0.74
CA PHE A 222 -13.92 -5.68 1.99
C PHE A 222 -14.93 -5.50 3.14
N PRO A 223 -15.61 -6.57 3.59
CA PRO A 223 -16.77 -6.46 4.49
C PRO A 223 -16.46 -5.97 5.91
N ASN A 224 -15.17 -5.90 6.30
CA ASN A 224 -14.73 -5.55 7.65
C ASN A 224 -14.17 -4.13 7.77
N VAL A 225 -14.39 -3.29 6.75
CA VAL A 225 -13.99 -1.87 6.75
C VAL A 225 -14.98 -1.08 5.91
N ASP A 226 -15.20 0.19 6.26
CA ASP A 226 -15.95 1.08 5.38
C ASP A 226 -15.18 1.28 4.06
N VAL A 227 -15.87 1.11 2.94
CA VAL A 227 -15.31 1.37 1.60
C VAL A 227 -15.96 2.60 1.01
N TYR A 228 -15.13 3.53 0.56
CA TYR A 228 -15.54 4.77 -0.09
C TYR A 228 -14.98 4.80 -1.51
N CYS A 229 -15.83 5.14 -2.47
CA CYS A 229 -15.43 5.23 -3.86
C CYS A 229 -15.33 6.71 -4.25
N VAL A 230 -14.24 7.07 -4.93
CA VAL A 230 -14.03 8.42 -5.48
C VAL A 230 -13.80 8.32 -6.98
N ASN A 231 -14.03 9.43 -7.70
CA ASN A 231 -13.76 9.54 -9.13
C ASN A 231 -12.87 10.75 -9.41
N GLN A 232 -11.58 10.60 -9.12
CA GLN A 232 -10.58 11.64 -9.26
C GLN A 232 -9.53 11.18 -10.28
N LYS A 233 -9.20 12.06 -11.24
CA LYS A 233 -8.23 11.72 -12.28
C LYS A 233 -6.82 11.65 -11.69
N PHE A 234 -6.16 10.51 -11.89
CA PHE A 234 -4.73 10.36 -11.62
C PHE A 234 -3.94 10.47 -12.92
N GLU A 235 -3.18 11.55 -13.09
CA GLU A 235 -2.49 11.87 -14.36
C GLU A 235 -1.48 10.80 -14.82
N ASP A 236 -0.82 10.14 -13.88
CA ASP A 236 0.12 9.03 -14.16
C ASP A 236 -0.55 7.65 -14.11
N GLY A 237 -1.88 7.61 -14.06
CA GLY A 237 -2.69 6.40 -14.14
C GLY A 237 -2.86 5.85 -15.57
N PRO A 238 -3.49 4.67 -15.73
CA PRO A 238 -3.79 4.11 -17.05
C PRO A 238 -4.68 5.05 -17.89
N SER A 239 -4.35 5.22 -19.17
CA SER A 239 -5.13 6.00 -20.13
C SER A 239 -4.94 5.48 -21.56
N LEU A 240 -5.63 6.07 -22.55
CA LEU A 240 -5.44 5.73 -23.96
C LEU A 240 -4.00 6.00 -24.45
N GLU A 241 -3.33 6.99 -23.87
CA GLU A 241 -1.95 7.37 -24.20
C GLU A 241 -0.93 6.58 -23.36
N ARG A 242 -1.29 6.27 -22.11
CA ARG A 242 -0.46 5.54 -21.17
C ARG A 242 -0.86 4.07 -21.12
N ILE A 243 -0.26 3.28 -22.00
CA ILE A 243 -0.61 1.86 -22.18
C ILE A 243 0.35 0.90 -21.47
N ARG A 244 1.58 1.33 -21.11
CA ARG A 244 2.59 0.43 -20.53
C ARG A 244 2.72 0.59 -19.00
N PRO A 245 2.65 -0.48 -18.20
CA PRO A 245 2.90 -0.36 -16.77
C PRO A 245 4.39 -0.07 -16.48
N CYS A 246 4.66 1.04 -15.78
CA CYS A 246 5.99 1.47 -15.35
C CYS A 246 6.71 0.35 -14.58
N SER A 247 8.00 0.19 -14.85
CA SER A 247 8.84 -0.84 -14.23
C SER A 247 9.30 -0.49 -12.82
N MET A 248 9.25 0.80 -12.46
CA MET A 248 9.74 1.33 -11.19
C MET A 248 8.61 1.48 -10.17
N SER A 249 8.97 1.43 -8.90
CA SER A 249 8.11 1.72 -7.76
C SER A 249 8.76 2.78 -6.87
N ILE A 250 7.98 3.78 -6.48
CA ILE A 250 8.39 4.84 -5.55
C ILE A 250 7.79 4.54 -4.19
N ALA A 251 8.56 4.82 -3.13
CA ALA A 251 8.07 4.81 -1.77
C ALA A 251 8.48 6.08 -1.04
N TRP A 252 7.56 6.60 -0.23
CA TRP A 252 7.82 7.76 0.62
C TRP A 252 7.03 7.61 1.93
N TRP A 253 7.53 8.22 3.00
CA TRP A 253 6.84 8.29 4.28
C TRP A 253 7.16 9.62 4.98
N LEU A 254 6.30 10.04 5.92
CA LEU A 254 6.28 11.40 6.46
C LEU A 254 7.63 11.94 6.98
N TYR A 255 8.45 11.07 7.57
CA TYR A 255 9.77 11.43 8.10
C TYR A 255 10.92 11.30 7.09
N LEU A 256 10.60 11.10 5.81
CA LEU A 256 11.56 11.11 4.72
C LEU A 256 11.44 12.44 3.97
N PRO A 257 12.55 13.18 3.74
CA PRO A 257 12.50 14.33 2.86
C PRO A 257 11.97 13.98 1.46
N LEU A 258 11.15 14.83 0.86
CA LEU A 258 10.52 14.60 -0.46
C LEU A 258 11.55 14.31 -1.57
N SER A 259 12.72 14.95 -1.49
CA SER A 259 13.86 14.75 -2.41
C SER A 259 14.55 13.40 -2.26
N SER A 260 14.23 12.64 -1.21
CA SER A 260 14.86 11.36 -0.85
C SER A 260 13.94 10.16 -1.04
N ALA A 261 12.83 10.32 -1.77
CA ALA A 261 11.90 9.22 -2.04
C ALA A 261 12.63 8.00 -2.62
N ILE A 262 12.27 6.82 -2.12
CA ILE A 262 12.97 5.58 -2.46
C ILE A 262 12.43 5.06 -3.78
N VAL A 263 13.31 4.91 -4.77
CA VAL A 263 12.97 4.29 -6.05
C VAL A 263 13.55 2.89 -6.12
N THR A 264 12.72 1.94 -6.51
CA THR A 264 13.11 0.54 -6.71
C THR A 264 12.68 0.04 -8.08
N VAL A 265 13.45 -0.89 -8.65
CA VAL A 265 13.20 -1.55 -9.92
C VAL A 265 13.55 -3.03 -9.76
N ASP A 266 12.67 -3.92 -10.22
CA ASP A 266 12.80 -5.37 -10.02
C ASP A 266 13.11 -5.77 -8.58
N GLY A 267 12.51 -5.04 -7.64
CA GLY A 267 12.62 -5.28 -6.21
C GLY A 267 13.94 -4.84 -5.56
N TYR A 268 14.84 -4.21 -6.31
CA TYR A 268 16.11 -3.65 -5.81
C TYR A 268 16.09 -2.13 -5.84
N SER A 269 16.92 -1.48 -5.04
CA SER A 269 17.17 -0.04 -5.14
C SER A 269 17.61 0.33 -6.55
N LEU A 270 17.07 1.43 -7.10
CA LEU A 270 17.45 1.92 -8.42
C LEU A 270 18.97 2.16 -8.50
N GLY A 271 19.60 1.70 -9.59
CA GLY A 271 21.05 1.81 -9.79
C GLY A 271 21.88 0.72 -9.12
N LEU A 272 21.28 -0.23 -8.40
CA LEU A 272 22.03 -1.29 -7.73
C LEU A 272 22.62 -2.31 -8.72
N THR A 273 23.94 -2.48 -8.69
CA THR A 273 24.66 -3.45 -9.51
C THR A 273 24.37 -4.89 -9.10
N LYS A 274 24.45 -5.84 -10.05
CA LYS A 274 24.20 -7.27 -9.78
C LYS A 274 25.10 -7.83 -8.67
N LYS A 275 26.36 -7.40 -8.61
CA LYS A 275 27.35 -7.81 -7.58
C LYS A 275 26.91 -7.44 -6.16
N ASN A 276 26.11 -6.38 -5.99
CA ASN A 276 25.74 -5.89 -4.66
C ASN A 276 24.34 -6.33 -4.20
N ARG A 277 23.57 -7.03 -5.05
CA ARG A 277 22.16 -7.42 -4.77
C ARG A 277 21.94 -8.32 -3.55
N HIS A 278 22.97 -9.02 -3.09
CA HIS A 278 22.89 -9.91 -1.91
C HIS A 278 23.36 -9.23 -0.62
N LYS A 279 23.99 -8.06 -0.71
CA LYS A 279 24.56 -7.35 0.44
C LYS A 279 23.50 -6.49 1.12
N GLN A 280 23.30 -6.69 2.42
CA GLN A 280 22.25 -6.00 3.18
C GLN A 280 22.45 -4.49 3.32
N GLU A 281 23.66 -3.98 3.15
CA GLU A 281 23.97 -2.54 3.22
C GLU A 281 23.39 -1.75 2.02
N TYR A 282 23.18 -2.40 0.88
CA TYR A 282 22.57 -1.80 -0.30
C TYR A 282 21.09 -2.19 -0.50
N ALA A 283 20.53 -2.98 0.42
CA ALA A 283 19.13 -3.36 0.37
C ALA A 283 18.25 -2.10 0.43
N SER A 284 17.12 -2.13 -0.26
CA SER A 284 16.13 -1.06 -0.16
C SER A 284 15.79 -0.83 1.33
N PRO A 285 15.59 0.43 1.79
CA PRO A 285 15.10 0.69 3.14
C PRO A 285 13.80 -0.04 3.46
N LEU A 286 13.02 -0.40 2.45
CA LEU A 286 11.78 -1.15 2.58
C LEU A 286 12.01 -2.67 2.66
N ALA A 287 13.19 -3.20 2.37
CA ALA A 287 13.45 -4.64 2.33
C ALA A 287 13.27 -5.30 3.71
N LYS A 288 13.12 -6.63 3.74
CA LYS A 288 12.93 -7.38 5.00
C LYS A 288 14.11 -7.17 5.94
N SER A 289 15.34 -7.27 5.43
CA SER A 289 16.56 -7.04 6.20
C SER A 289 16.61 -5.63 6.81
N SER A 290 16.24 -4.61 6.02
CA SER A 290 16.22 -3.22 6.47
C SER A 290 15.16 -2.93 7.54
N LEU A 291 13.96 -3.50 7.43
CA LEU A 291 12.93 -3.39 8.46
C LEU A 291 13.31 -4.16 9.73
N PHE A 292 13.91 -5.34 9.58
CA PHE A 292 14.37 -6.12 10.73
C PHE A 292 15.48 -5.41 11.51
N LYS A 293 16.39 -4.68 10.83
CA LYS A 293 17.38 -3.83 11.50
C LYS A 293 16.75 -2.71 12.33
N LEU A 294 15.57 -2.21 11.96
CA LEU A 294 14.85 -1.23 12.79
C LEU A 294 14.16 -1.91 13.98
N TYR A 295 13.59 -3.09 13.78
CA TYR A 295 13.05 -3.91 14.85
C TYR A 295 14.07 -4.18 15.96
N LEU A 296 15.31 -4.53 15.60
CA LEU A 296 16.39 -4.78 16.56
C LEU A 296 16.88 -3.53 17.32
N LYS A 297 16.43 -2.33 16.95
CA LYS A 297 16.78 -1.08 17.64
C LYS A 297 15.76 -0.67 18.72
N ILE A 298 14.58 -1.29 18.72
CA ILE A 298 13.54 -1.08 19.75
C ILE A 298 13.85 -2.03 20.91
#